data_AF-A0A7C1BMX7-F1
#
_entry.id   AF-A0A7C1BMX7-F1
#
_cell.length_a   1.000
_cell.length_b   1.000
_cell.length_c   1.000
_cell.angle_alpha   90.00
_cell.angle_beta   90.00
_cell.angle_gamma   90.00
#
_symmetry.space_group_name_H-M   'P 1'
#
loop_
_entity.id
_entity.type
_entity.pdbx_description
1 polymer ?
#
loop_
_entity_poly.entity_id
_entity_poly.type
_entity_poly.pdbx_seq_one_letter_code
_entity_poly.pdbx_strand_id
1 'polypeptide(L)'
;MSVEMLLLLALAGAAALSTLGVLLSRDNFYSAVFMSLTLVLVATIYAFFSLLPVFVLIVFVFVGAIGIVTVALAATYRTTAAPEFQFSLLWAVPVVATAAILGYSIYSYATAVPAVTAVSIHSISFSVENFVTSEYTLLFLFLTSLVVLLLLSVLNIYKEEG
;
A
#
# COMPACT_ATOMS: atom_id res chain seq x y z
N MET A 1 -23.65 -14.01 -9.01
CA MET A 1 -22.22 -13.78 -8.75
C MET A 1 -21.55 -15.14 -8.60
N SER A 2 -20.37 -15.34 -9.19
CA SER A 2 -19.58 -16.57 -8.97
C SER A 2 -18.99 -16.57 -7.56
N VAL A 3 -18.62 -17.75 -7.05
CA VAL A 3 -17.96 -17.91 -5.73
C VAL A 3 -16.65 -17.11 -5.68
N GLU A 4 -15.89 -17.10 -6.78
CA GLU A 4 -14.69 -16.30 -6.97
C GLU A 4 -14.94 -14.80 -6.78
N MET A 5 -16.02 -14.27 -7.35
CA MET A 5 -16.39 -12.86 -7.23
C MET A 5 -16.83 -12.50 -5.81
N LEU A 6 -17.48 -13.43 -5.09
CA LEU A 6 -17.81 -13.25 -3.68
C LEU A 6 -16.56 -13.23 -2.79
N LEU A 7 -15.59 -14.12 -3.05
CA LEU A 7 -14.32 -14.16 -2.34
C LEU A 7 -13.52 -12.88 -2.57
N LEU A 8 -13.42 -12.41 -3.82
CA LEU A 8 -12.78 -11.15 -4.15
C LEU A 8 -13.44 -9.96 -3.46
N LEU A 9 -14.78 -9.90 -3.45
CA LEU A 9 -15.51 -8.84 -2.76
C LEU A 9 -15.26 -8.88 -1.25
N ALA A 10 -15.23 -10.07 -0.65
CA ALA A 10 -14.92 -10.23 0.77
C ALA A 10 -13.48 -9.79 1.10
N LEU A 11 -12.50 -10.15 0.25
CA LEU A 11 -11.11 -9.75 0.41
C LEU A 11 -10.93 -8.23 0.26
N ALA A 12 -11.56 -7.64 -0.75
CA ALA A 12 -11.53 -6.19 -0.97
C ALA A 12 -12.22 -5.44 0.17
N GLY A 13 -13.36 -5.95 0.67
CA GLY A 13 -14.04 -5.41 1.83
C GLY A 13 -13.19 -5.48 3.09
N ALA A 14 -12.54 -6.62 3.35
CA ALA A 14 -11.62 -6.79 4.48
C ALA A 14 -10.42 -5.84 4.37
N ALA A 15 -9.84 -5.68 3.17
CA ALA A 15 -8.75 -4.74 2.94
C ALA A 15 -9.18 -3.29 3.21
N ALA A 16 -10.36 -2.88 2.74
CA ALA A 16 -10.91 -1.54 2.98
C ALA A 16 -11.23 -1.30 4.47
N LEU A 17 -11.75 -2.30 5.18
CA LEU A 17 -11.96 -2.19 6.62
C LEU A 17 -10.63 -2.09 7.38
N SER A 18 -9.62 -2.84 6.95
CA SER A 18 -8.28 -2.80 7.54
C SER A 18 -7.60 -1.43 7.32
N THR A 19 -7.75 -0.79 6.15
CA THR A 19 -7.23 0.58 5.92
C THR A 19 -7.94 1.62 6.78
N LEU A 20 -9.26 1.50 6.97
CA LEU A 20 -9.98 2.34 7.93
C LEU A 20 -9.44 2.11 9.34
N GLY A 21 -9.11 0.87 9.70
CA GLY A 21 -8.43 0.51 10.94
C GLY A 21 -7.11 1.27 11.13
N VAL A 22 -6.32 1.48 10.07
CA VAL A 22 -5.08 2.28 10.13
C VAL A 22 -5.37 3.73 10.48
N LEU A 23 -6.37 4.33 9.83
CA LEU A 23 -6.73 5.73 10.04
C LEU A 23 -7.33 5.96 11.42
N LEU A 24 -8.21 5.07 11.89
CA LEU A 24 -8.92 5.23 13.16
C LEU A 24 -8.09 4.80 14.38
N SER A 25 -7.02 4.02 14.18
CA SER A 25 -6.18 3.54 15.29
C SER A 25 -5.45 4.70 15.96
N ARG A 26 -5.61 4.78 17.29
CA ARG A 26 -5.06 5.85 18.12
C ARG A 26 -3.56 5.69 18.42
N ASP A 27 -3.08 4.46 18.37
CA ASP A 27 -1.71 4.11 18.75
C ASP A 27 -0.99 3.59 17.50
N ASN A 28 0.18 4.17 17.24
CA ASN A 28 1.02 3.91 16.08
C ASN A 28 1.33 2.43 15.92
N PHE A 29 1.40 1.67 17.02
CA PHE A 29 1.59 0.23 16.97
C PHE A 29 0.42 -0.45 16.25
N TYR A 30 -0.82 -0.16 16.64
CA TYR A 30 -1.99 -0.75 16.00
C TYR A 30 -2.14 -0.27 14.54
N SER A 31 -1.87 1.01 14.27
CA SER A 31 -1.87 1.53 12.89
C SER A 31 -0.85 0.78 12.00
N ALA A 32 0.35 0.51 12.50
CA ALA A 32 1.39 -0.24 11.78
C ALA A 32 0.99 -1.72 11.56
N VAL A 33 0.33 -2.34 12.54
CA VAL A 33 -0.19 -3.71 12.42
C VAL A 33 -1.31 -3.78 11.38
N PHE A 34 -2.30 -2.87 11.43
CA PHE A 34 -3.37 -2.79 10.43
C PHE A 34 -2.83 -2.46 9.03
N MET A 35 -1.78 -1.65 8.92
CA MET A 35 -1.11 -1.37 7.65
C MET A 35 -0.50 -2.65 7.08
N SER A 36 0.24 -3.39 7.90
CA SER A 36 0.85 -4.67 7.49
C SER A 36 -0.21 -5.69 7.08
N LEU A 37 -1.31 -5.81 7.83
CA LEU A 37 -2.45 -6.66 7.50
C LEU A 37 -3.08 -6.27 6.16
N THR A 38 -3.28 -4.98 5.93
CA THR A 38 -3.82 -4.46 4.67
C THR A 38 -2.94 -4.86 3.50
N LEU A 39 -1.62 -4.70 3.63
CA LEU A 39 -0.68 -5.05 2.56
C LEU A 39 -0.69 -6.55 2.24
N VAL A 40 -0.84 -7.42 3.25
CA VAL A 40 -1.02 -8.86 3.04
C VAL A 40 -2.31 -9.13 2.27
N LEU A 41 -3.43 -8.53 2.67
CA LEU A 41 -4.71 -8.70 1.97
C LEU A 41 -4.63 -8.21 0.51
N VAL A 42 -4.01 -7.05 0.28
CA VAL A 42 -3.76 -6.52 -1.07
C VAL A 42 -2.89 -7.47 -1.88
N ALA A 43 -1.81 -8.00 -1.29
CA ALA A 43 -0.98 -9.01 -1.96
C ALA A 43 -1.81 -10.23 -2.36
N THR A 44 -2.68 -10.73 -1.47
CA THR A 44 -3.56 -11.86 -1.79
C THR A 44 -4.52 -11.54 -2.92
N ILE A 45 -5.04 -10.31 -3.00
CA ILE A 45 -5.83 -9.85 -4.15
C ILE A 45 -4.98 -9.93 -5.43
N TYR A 46 -3.73 -9.43 -5.42
CA TYR A 46 -2.83 -9.55 -6.58
C TYR A 46 -2.53 -11.00 -6.96
N ALA A 47 -2.37 -11.90 -5.99
CA ALA A 47 -2.19 -13.32 -6.24
C ALA A 47 -3.43 -13.96 -6.89
N PHE A 48 -4.64 -13.50 -6.55
CA PHE A 48 -5.89 -13.92 -7.20
C PHE A 48 -5.92 -13.55 -8.69
N PHE A 49 -5.29 -12.43 -9.06
CA PHE A 49 -5.10 -12.01 -10.45
C PHE A 49 -3.88 -12.67 -11.13
N SER A 50 -3.30 -13.73 -10.54
CA SER A 50 -2.10 -14.43 -11.05
C SER A 50 -0.85 -13.54 -11.16
N LEU A 51 -0.80 -12.42 -10.43
CA LEU A 51 0.35 -11.51 -10.38
C LEU A 51 1.33 -11.92 -9.27
N LEU A 52 1.83 -13.16 -9.34
CA LEU A 52 2.68 -13.76 -8.30
C LEU A 52 3.96 -12.95 -7.99
N PRO A 53 4.69 -12.37 -8.97
CA PRO A 53 5.89 -11.59 -8.63
C PRO A 53 5.56 -10.35 -7.79
N VAL A 54 4.40 -9.71 -8.03
CA VAL A 54 3.94 -8.56 -7.25
C VAL A 54 3.59 -9.00 -5.83
N PHE A 55 2.91 -10.14 -5.68
CA PHE A 55 2.64 -10.72 -4.37
C PHE A 55 3.93 -10.94 -3.57
N VAL A 56 4.96 -11.54 -4.18
CA VAL A 56 6.26 -11.79 -3.55
C VAL A 56 6.90 -10.48 -3.10
N LEU A 57 6.92 -9.44 -3.97
CA LEU A 57 7.48 -8.13 -3.61
C LEU A 57 6.73 -7.48 -2.45
N ILE A 58 5.39 -7.51 -2.45
CA ILE A 58 4.59 -6.95 -1.35
C ILE A 58 4.88 -7.69 -0.05
N VAL A 59 4.85 -9.02 -0.04
CA VAL A 59 5.03 -9.80 1.19
C VAL A 59 6.45 -9.72 1.73
N PHE A 60 7.48 -9.84 0.88
CA PHE A 60 8.86 -9.85 1.38
C PHE A 60 9.42 -8.46 1.65
N VAL A 61 9.17 -7.49 0.76
CA VAL A 61 9.75 -6.15 0.90
C VAL A 61 8.86 -5.26 1.76
N PHE A 62 7.60 -5.11 1.38
CA PHE A 62 6.71 -4.17 2.08
C PHE A 62 6.26 -4.68 3.43
N VAL A 63 5.83 -5.94 3.54
CA VAL A 63 5.42 -6.51 4.83
C VAL A 63 6.65 -6.97 5.63
N GLY A 64 7.52 -7.78 5.01
CA GLY A 64 8.65 -8.42 5.69
C GLY A 64 9.76 -7.48 6.12
N ALA A 65 10.20 -6.56 5.25
CA ALA A 65 11.25 -5.61 5.62
C ALA A 65 10.67 -4.33 6.21
N ILE A 66 9.86 -3.60 5.44
CA ILE A 66 9.38 -2.27 5.84
C ILE A 66 8.37 -2.41 6.99
N GLY A 67 7.35 -3.25 6.83
CA GLY A 67 6.27 -3.43 7.81
C GLY A 67 6.78 -3.91 9.16
N ILE A 68 7.63 -4.93 9.20
CA ILE A 68 8.22 -5.42 10.46
C ILE A 68 9.05 -4.33 11.14
N VAL A 69 9.89 -3.61 10.40
CA VAL A 69 10.70 -2.51 10.98
C VAL A 69 9.79 -1.42 11.53
N THR A 70 8.75 -1.01 10.79
CA THR A 70 7.78 -0.01 11.25
C THR A 70 7.04 -0.47 12.51
N VAL A 71 6.58 -1.73 12.56
CA VAL A 71 5.92 -2.31 13.73
C VAL A 71 6.88 -2.40 14.92
N ALA A 72 8.12 -2.83 14.70
CA ALA A 72 9.14 -2.93 15.74
C ALA A 72 9.51 -1.57 16.33
N LEU A 73 9.68 -0.54 15.49
CA LEU A 73 9.92 0.83 15.94
C LEU A 73 8.71 1.38 16.71
N ALA A 74 7.50 1.19 16.18
CA ALA A 74 6.27 1.61 16.86
C ALA A 74 6.08 0.90 18.21
N ALA A 75 6.50 -0.36 18.33
CA ALA A 75 6.47 -1.11 19.57
C ALA A 75 7.53 -0.64 20.57
N THR A 76 8.74 -0.34 20.10
CA THR A 76 9.89 0.05 20.94
C THR A 76 9.73 1.46 21.49
N TYR A 77 9.24 2.39 20.67
CA TYR A 77 8.98 3.78 21.05
C TYR A 77 7.55 4.02 21.55
N ARG A 78 6.83 2.96 21.90
CA ARG A 78 5.47 3.06 22.42
C ARG A 78 5.51 3.77 23.78
N THR A 79 5.23 5.07 23.78
CA THR A 79 5.12 5.86 24.99
C THR A 79 3.85 5.48 25.77
N THR A 80 4.00 5.25 27.07
CA THR A 80 2.91 4.86 27.99
C THR A 80 1.92 6.00 28.26
N ALA A 81 2.20 7.21 27.77
CA ALA A 81 1.29 8.35 27.87
C ALA A 81 0.16 8.20 26.82
N ALA A 82 -1.09 8.23 27.28
CA ALA A 82 -2.26 8.12 26.41
C ALA A 82 -2.13 9.11 25.24
N PRO A 83 -2.10 8.64 23.97
CA PRO A 83 -1.91 9.53 22.84
C PRO A 83 -3.08 10.51 22.82
N GLU A 84 -2.85 11.82 22.90
CA GLU A 84 -3.94 12.78 22.78
C GLU A 84 -4.69 12.55 21.46
N PHE A 85 -6.02 12.68 21.48
CA PHE A 85 -6.85 12.42 20.30
C PHE A 85 -6.54 13.46 19.22
N GLN A 86 -5.59 13.16 18.32
CA GLN A 86 -5.19 14.07 17.24
C GLN A 86 -6.11 13.96 16.01
N PHE A 87 -7.30 13.36 16.16
CA PHE A 87 -8.32 13.41 15.12
C PHE A 87 -8.94 14.81 15.09
N SER A 88 -8.26 15.73 14.42
CA SER A 88 -8.84 17.01 14.07
C SER A 88 -9.92 16.77 13.02
N LEU A 89 -11.14 17.23 13.29
CA LEU A 89 -12.28 17.14 12.37
C LEU A 89 -11.96 17.78 11.00
N LEU A 90 -10.95 18.67 10.94
CA LEU A 90 -10.39 19.23 9.71
C LEU A 90 -9.76 18.18 8.79
N TRP A 91 -9.17 17.10 9.32
CA TRP A 91 -8.59 16.01 8.52
C TRP A 91 -9.63 15.10 7.89
N ALA A 92 -10.88 15.10 8.37
CA ALA A 92 -11.96 14.35 7.74
C ALA A 92 -12.32 14.90 6.34
N VAL A 93 -12.19 16.23 6.15
CA VAL A 93 -12.52 16.91 4.89
C VAL A 93 -11.70 16.40 3.69
N PRO A 94 -10.35 16.36 3.72
CA PRO A 94 -9.57 15.84 2.60
C PRO A 94 -9.79 14.34 2.37
N VAL A 95 -10.05 13.55 3.43
CA VAL A 95 -10.33 12.11 3.31
C VAL A 95 -11.65 11.88 2.57
N VAL A 96 -12.72 12.58 2.94
CA VAL A 96 -14.02 12.46 2.25
C VAL A 96 -13.94 12.99 0.82
N ALA A 97 -13.22 14.10 0.58
CA ALA A 97 -13.05 14.67 -0.76
C ALA A 97 -12.31 13.69 -1.69
N THR A 98 -11.21 13.09 -1.23
CA THR A 98 -10.46 12.09 -2.03
C THR A 98 -11.29 10.84 -2.31
N ALA A 99 -12.01 10.33 -1.31
CA ALA A 99 -12.93 9.20 -1.50
C ALA A 99 -14.03 9.51 -2.53
N ALA A 100 -14.62 10.72 -2.48
CA ALA A 100 -15.64 11.15 -3.43
C ALA A 100 -15.10 11.28 -4.86
N ILE A 101 -13.91 11.87 -5.02
CA ILE A 101 -13.26 12.03 -6.33
C ILE A 101 -12.94 10.67 -6.94
N LEU A 102 -12.34 9.77 -6.17
CA LEU A 102 -12.01 8.41 -6.64
C LEU A 102 -13.28 7.63 -6.97
N GLY A 103 -14.31 7.70 -6.12
CA GLY A 103 -15.61 7.06 -6.36
C GLY A 103 -16.28 7.57 -7.63
N TYR A 104 -16.29 8.88 -7.86
CA TYR A 104 -16.83 9.49 -9.08
C TYR A 104 -16.03 9.11 -10.33
N SER A 105 -14.69 9.08 -10.23
CA SER A 105 -13.82 8.65 -11.33
C SER A 105 -14.11 7.21 -11.75
N ILE A 106 -14.24 6.29 -10.79
CA ILE A 106 -14.57 4.89 -11.07
C ILE A 106 -15.98 4.76 -11.66
N TYR A 107 -16.96 5.47 -11.09
CA TYR A 107 -18.34 5.45 -11.58
C TYR A 107 -18.44 5.98 -13.02
N SER A 108 -17.86 7.15 -13.27
CA SER A 108 -17.86 7.76 -14.61
C SER A 108 -17.19 6.85 -15.65
N TYR A 109 -16.04 6.25 -15.32
CA TYR A 109 -15.38 5.26 -16.18
C TYR A 109 -16.27 4.06 -16.47
N ALA A 110 -16.91 3.48 -15.45
CA ALA A 110 -17.80 2.32 -15.61
C ALA A 110 -19.04 2.63 -16.47
N THR A 111 -19.52 3.87 -16.46
CA THR A 111 -20.64 4.30 -17.32
C THR A 111 -20.22 4.71 -18.73
N ALA A 112 -18.97 5.16 -18.92
CA ALA A 112 -18.45 5.63 -20.20
C ALA A 112 -17.92 4.49 -21.09
N VAL A 113 -17.46 3.38 -20.49
CA VAL A 113 -16.92 2.22 -21.22
C VAL A 113 -17.97 1.11 -21.28
N PRO A 114 -18.41 0.67 -22.48
CA PRO A 114 -19.33 -0.46 -22.60
C PRO A 114 -18.70 -1.72 -22.00
N ALA A 115 -19.49 -2.51 -21.26
CA ALA A 115 -19.11 -3.74 -20.55
C ALA A 115 -18.46 -4.86 -21.42
N VAL A 116 -18.20 -4.60 -22.69
CA VAL A 116 -17.64 -5.53 -23.69
C VAL A 116 -16.10 -5.51 -23.68
N THR A 117 -15.45 -4.47 -23.17
CA THR A 117 -14.00 -4.48 -22.93
C THR A 117 -13.69 -4.95 -21.51
N ALA A 118 -14.27 -6.09 -21.11
CA ALA A 118 -13.77 -6.82 -19.96
C ALA A 118 -12.34 -7.24 -20.30
N VAL A 119 -11.36 -6.43 -19.86
CA VAL A 119 -9.95 -6.80 -19.89
C VAL A 119 -9.88 -8.17 -19.23
N SER A 120 -9.50 -9.17 -20.03
CA SER A 120 -9.36 -10.53 -19.54
C SER A 120 -8.47 -10.49 -18.31
N ILE A 121 -9.04 -10.86 -17.17
CA ILE A 121 -8.36 -10.96 -15.87
C ILE A 121 -7.11 -11.85 -15.96
N HIS A 122 -7.03 -12.72 -16.97
CA HIS A 122 -5.91 -13.62 -17.23
C HIS A 122 -4.84 -13.09 -18.21
N SER A 123 -4.98 -11.89 -18.81
CA SER A 123 -4.03 -11.42 -19.82
C SER A 123 -2.89 -10.55 -19.29
N ILE A 124 -2.84 -10.27 -17.97
CA ILE A 124 -1.76 -9.47 -17.39
C ILE A 124 -0.65 -10.42 -16.92
N SER A 125 0.17 -10.91 -17.85
CA SER A 125 1.38 -11.66 -17.51
C SER A 125 2.49 -10.69 -17.14
N PHE A 126 2.62 -10.37 -15.85
CA PHE A 126 3.80 -9.64 -15.36
C PHE A 126 4.98 -10.61 -15.22
N SER A 127 5.95 -10.51 -16.12
CA SER A 127 7.25 -11.19 -15.99
C SER A 127 8.32 -10.15 -15.64
N VAL A 128 9.09 -10.41 -14.58
CA VAL A 128 10.18 -9.52 -14.12
C VAL A 128 11.23 -9.33 -15.22
N GLU A 129 11.43 -10.34 -16.08
CA GLU A 129 12.36 -10.29 -17.21
C GLU A 129 11.99 -9.20 -18.24
N ASN A 130 10.68 -8.91 -18.39
CA ASN A 130 10.19 -7.86 -19.29
C ASN A 130 10.18 -6.47 -18.63
N PHE A 131 10.46 -6.38 -17.33
CA PHE A 131 10.50 -5.10 -16.62
C PHE A 131 11.89 -4.45 -16.68
N VAL A 132 12.95 -5.26 -16.80
CA VAL A 132 14.33 -4.79 -16.96
C VAL A 132 14.65 -4.61 -18.45
N THR A 133 13.87 -3.76 -19.13
CA THR A 133 14.16 -3.35 -20.51
C THR A 133 15.06 -2.11 -20.51
N SER A 134 15.73 -1.87 -21.64
CA SER A 134 16.63 -0.72 -21.81
C SER A 134 15.92 0.63 -21.55
N GLU A 135 14.61 0.70 -21.74
CA GLU A 135 13.79 1.91 -21.55
C GLU A 135 13.73 2.36 -20.07
N TYR A 136 13.80 1.40 -19.13
CA TYR A 136 13.74 1.69 -17.69
C TYR A 136 15.12 1.80 -17.03
N THR A 137 16.21 1.75 -17.80
CA THR A 137 17.57 1.80 -17.26
C THR A 137 17.87 3.14 -16.58
N LEU A 138 17.42 4.26 -17.17
CA LEU A 138 17.55 5.59 -16.55
C LEU A 138 16.74 5.71 -15.27
N LEU A 139 15.54 5.14 -15.24
CA LEU A 139 14.70 5.11 -14.03
C LEU A 139 15.42 4.35 -12.92
N PHE A 140 16.00 3.18 -13.22
CA PHE A 140 16.75 2.40 -12.23
C PHE A 140 18.00 3.14 -11.72
N LEU A 141 18.73 3.82 -12.59
CA LEU A 141 19.89 4.63 -12.20
C LEU A 141 19.49 5.81 -11.30
N PHE A 142 18.39 6.48 -11.61
CA PHE A 142 17.89 7.56 -10.76
C PHE A 142 17.39 7.03 -9.42
N LEU A 143 16.68 5.90 -9.40
CA LEU A 143 16.18 5.29 -8.17
C LEU A 143 17.32 4.83 -7.26
N THR A 144 18.37 4.22 -7.82
CA THR A 144 19.55 3.82 -7.04
C THR A 144 20.32 5.03 -6.51
N SER A 145 20.48 6.08 -7.31
CA SER A 145 21.05 7.35 -6.85
C SER A 145 20.26 7.96 -5.70
N LEU A 146 18.92 7.99 -5.80
CA LEU A 146 18.04 8.47 -4.74
C LEU A 146 18.23 7.67 -3.45
N VAL A 147 18.32 6.34 -3.52
CA VAL A 147 18.57 5.49 -2.34
C VAL A 147 19.91 5.80 -1.69
N VAL A 148 20.98 5.97 -2.49
CA VAL A 148 22.31 6.35 -1.98
C VAL A 148 22.27 7.71 -1.30
N LEU A 149 21.62 8.71 -1.91
CA LEU A 149 21.47 10.05 -1.34
C LEU A 149 20.66 10.04 -0.04
N LEU A 150 19.60 9.24 0.03
CA LEU A 150 18.82 9.06 1.27
C LEU A 150 19.68 8.44 2.37
N LEU A 151 20.46 7.40 2.08
CA LEU A 151 21.35 6.79 3.06
C LEU A 151 22.41 7.78 3.56
N LEU A 152 23.02 8.56 2.66
CA LEU A 152 23.97 9.61 3.03
C LEU A 152 23.31 10.70 3.89
N SER A 153 22.08 11.09 3.57
CA SER A 153 21.31 12.06 4.36
C SER A 153 21.06 11.55 5.77
N VAL A 154 20.67 10.29 5.93
CA VAL A 154 20.44 9.67 7.25
C VAL A 154 21.74 9.62 8.06
N LEU A 155 22.85 9.24 7.44
CA LEU A 155 24.17 9.21 8.10
C LEU A 155 24.65 10.60 8.53
N ASN A 156 24.41 11.63 7.72
CA ASN A 156 24.77 13.00 8.08
C ASN A 156 23.97 13.52 9.27
N ILE A 157 22.66 13.25 9.33
CA ILE A 157 21.82 13.62 10.47
C ILE A 157 22.35 12.98 11.76
N TYR A 158 22.67 11.68 11.73
CA TYR A 158 23.22 10.97 12.89
C TYR A 158 24.60 11.49 13.31
N LYS A 159 25.41 11.99 12.37
CA LYS A 159 26.75 12.51 12.64
C LYS A 159 26.71 13.90 13.27
N GLU A 160 25.70 14.71 13.00
CA GLU A 160 25.54 16.05 13.61
C GLU A 160 25.02 15.99 15.06
N GLU A 161 24.40 14.87 15.45
CA GLU A 161 23.85 14.66 16.80
C GLU A 161 24.81 13.97 17.79
N GLY A 162 25.96 13.44 17.33
CA GLY A 162 26.96 12.74 18.14
C GLY A 162 28.24 13.54 18.38
#